data_AF-A0A1D3TVY0-F1
#
_entry.id   AF-A0A1D3TVY0-F1
#
_cell.length_a   1.000
_cell.length_b   1.000
_cell.length_c   1.000
_cell.angle_alpha   90.00
_cell.angle_beta   90.00
_cell.angle_gamma   90.00
#
_symmetry.space_group_name_H-M   'P 1'
#
loop_
_entity.id
_entity.type
_entity.pdbx_description
1 polymer ?
#
loop_
_entity_poly.entity_id
_entity_poly.type
_entity_poly.pdbx_seq_one_letter_code
_entity_poly.pdbx_strand_id
1 'polypeptide(L)' 'MAYRKIRENSEECSILRKRSKPVAVIDDKIRELLDDMAETMYKESGVGLAAPQIGIIKRLVVIDVGTGILP' A
#
# COMPACT_ATOMS: atom_id res chain seq x y z
N MET A 1 -8.27 -5.02 9.00
CA MET A 1 -9.05 -4.09 8.14
C MET A 1 -9.15 -2.75 8.83
N ALA A 2 -8.25 -1.85 8.45
CA ALA A 2 -8.11 -0.51 8.98
C ALA A 2 -7.69 0.46 7.87
N TYR A 3 -8.30 1.65 7.85
CA TYR A 3 -7.90 2.72 6.94
C TYR A 3 -6.49 3.23 7.29
N ARG A 4 -5.63 3.34 6.29
CA ARG A 4 -4.26 3.84 6.43
C ARG A 4 -4.14 5.21 5.76
N LYS A 5 -3.71 6.23 6.51
CA LYS A 5 -3.52 7.58 5.95
C LYS A 5 -2.48 7.56 4.83
N ILE A 6 -2.87 7.97 3.63
CA ILE A 6 -1.94 8.19 2.50
C ILE A 6 -1.11 9.45 2.79
N ARG A 7 0.19 9.33 2.55
CA ARG A 7 1.15 10.40 2.66
C ARG A 7 1.16 11.25 1.39
N GLU A 8 1.12 12.56 1.58
CA GLU A 8 1.25 13.54 0.51
C GLU A 8 2.71 13.74 0.11
N ASN A 9 2.93 14.13 -1.14
CA ASN A 9 4.25 14.42 -1.69
C ASN A 9 4.70 15.83 -1.25
N SER A 10 5.15 15.95 0.00
CA SER A 10 5.77 17.15 0.55
C SER A 10 7.28 17.00 0.71
N GLU A 11 7.99 18.12 0.84
CA GLU A 11 9.46 18.13 1.04
C GLU A 11 9.89 17.35 2.30
N GLU A 12 9.04 17.32 3.31
CA GLU A 12 9.27 16.63 4.58
C GLU A 12 9.02 15.10 4.49
N CYS A 13 8.36 14.63 3.42
CA CYS A 13 7.92 13.25 3.29
C CYS A 13 8.95 12.36 2.56
N SER A 14 10.15 12.24 3.15
CA SER A 14 11.27 11.46 2.57
C SER A 14 10.95 9.99 2.30
N ILE A 15 9.91 9.43 2.94
CA ILE A 15 9.55 8.02 2.87
C ILE A 15 9.05 7.58 1.49
N LEU A 16 8.42 8.47 0.72
CA LEU A 16 7.96 8.18 -0.65
C LEU A 16 9.13 7.96 -1.62
N ARG A 17 10.32 8.46 -1.28
CA ARG A 17 11.55 8.34 -2.07
C ARG A 17 12.49 7.24 -1.58
N LYS A 18 12.18 6.60 -0.44
CA LYS A 18 13.01 5.52 0.12
C LYS A 18 12.79 4.22 -0.66
N ARG A 19 13.89 3.49 -0.90
CA ARG A 19 13.85 2.19 -1.57
C ARG A 19 13.19 1.14 -0.67
N SER A 20 12.11 0.53 -1.16
CA SER A 20 11.40 -0.56 -0.47
C SER A 20 12.23 -1.83 -0.31
N LYS A 21 12.14 -2.43 0.89
CA LYS A 21 12.78 -3.71 1.22
C LYS A 21 11.98 -4.88 0.64
N PRO A 22 12.63 -5.95 0.15
CA PRO A 22 11.94 -7.16 -0.29
C PRO A 22 11.16 -7.79 0.86
N VAL A 23 10.07 -8.48 0.52
CA VAL A 23 9.30 -9.30 1.47
C VAL A 23 9.75 -10.74 1.28
N ALA A 24 10.30 -11.34 2.33
CA ALA A 24 10.85 -12.70 2.27
C ALA A 24 9.78 -13.78 2.48
N VAL A 25 8.77 -13.50 3.28
CA VAL A 25 7.69 -14.43 3.64
C VAL A 25 6.36 -13.67 3.61
N ILE A 26 5.34 -14.27 3.01
CA ILE A 26 3.97 -13.78 3.01
C ILE A 26 3.23 -14.51 4.14
N ASP A 27 3.28 -13.94 5.34
CA ASP A 27 2.53 -14.39 6.50
C ASP A 27 1.16 -13.69 6.60
N ASP A 28 0.38 -14.03 7.62
CA ASP A 28 -0.95 -13.44 7.81
C ASP A 28 -0.91 -11.94 8.09
N LYS A 29 0.21 -11.41 8.62
CA LYS A 29 0.39 -9.96 8.81
C LYS A 29 0.57 -9.23 7.50
N ILE A 30 1.26 -9.86 6.53
CA ILE A 30 1.38 -9.32 5.18
C ILE A 30 0.04 -9.37 4.46
N ARG A 31 -0.75 -10.43 4.63
CA ARG A 31 -2.11 -10.51 4.08
C ARG A 31 -3.02 -9.44 4.65
N GLU A 32 -3.05 -9.30 5.98
CA GLU A 32 -3.83 -8.26 6.65
C GLU A 32 -3.42 -6.84 6.19
N LEU A 33 -2.12 -6.62 5.97
CA LEU A 33 -1.63 -5.36 5.42
C LEU A 33 -2.11 -5.12 3.98
N LEU A 34 -2.14 -6.16 3.14
CA LEU A 34 -2.66 -6.05 1.78
C LEU A 34 -4.16 -5.73 1.79
N ASP A 35 -4.93 -6.32 2.71
CA ASP A 35 -6.35 -6.02 2.89
C ASP A 35 -6.57 -4.57 3.34
N ASP A 36 -5.79 -4.08 4.31
CA ASP A 36 -5.80 -2.67 4.74
C ASP A 36 -5.45 -1.71 3.58
N MET A 37 -4.48 -2.10 2.74
CA MET A 37 -4.08 -1.33 1.55
C MET A 37 -5.19 -1.29 0.50
N ALA A 38 -5.86 -2.41 0.24
CA ALA A 38 -6.98 -2.48 -0.70
C ALA A 38 -8.16 -1.63 -0.22
N GLU A 39 -8.52 -1.74 1.06
CA GLU A 39 -9.58 -0.92 1.66
C GLU A 39 -9.27 0.58 1.55
N THR A 40 -8.02 0.96 1.83
CA THR A 40 -7.56 2.36 1.70
C THR A 40 -7.64 2.82 0.25
N MET A 41 -7.21 2.00 -0.71
CA MET A 41 -7.28 2.30 -2.15
C MET A 41 -8.73 2.56 -2.58
N TYR A 42 -9.67 1.71 -2.19
CA TYR A 42 -11.10 1.89 -2.54
C TYR A 42 -11.70 3.12 -1.89
N LYS A 43 -11.39 3.41 -0.62
CA LYS A 43 -11.87 4.61 0.08
C LYS A 43 -11.42 5.90 -0.60
N GLU A 44 -10.21 5.91 -1.14
CA GLU A 44 -9.64 7.05 -1.86
C GLU A 44 -9.96 7.03 -3.37
N SER A 45 -10.85 6.13 -3.81
CA SER A 45 -11.20 5.94 -5.24
C SER A 45 -9.98 5.76 -6.16
N GLY A 46 -8.91 5.15 -5.64
CA GLY A 46 -7.68 4.87 -6.37
C GLY A 46 -7.75 3.57 -7.16
N VAL A 47 -6.90 3.46 -8.20
CA VAL A 47 -6.72 2.22 -9.00
C VAL A 47 -5.52 1.39 -8.55
N GLY A 48 -4.69 1.92 -7.65
CA GLY A 48 -3.55 1.23 -7.10
C GLY A 48 -2.96 1.95 -5.90
N LEU A 49 -2.33 1.19 -5.00
CA LEU A 49 -1.67 1.71 -3.81
C LEU A 49 -0.39 0.91 -3.51
N ALA A 50 0.72 1.63 -3.31
CA ALA A 50 1.99 1.06 -2.89
C ALA A 50 2.23 1.28 -1.38
N ALA A 51 2.82 0.30 -0.71
CA ALA A 51 3.06 0.37 0.75
C ALA A 51 3.81 1.64 1.23
N PRO A 52 4.77 2.23 0.50
CA PRO A 52 5.40 3.49 0.92
C PRO A 52 4.43 4.67 1.05
N GLN A 53 3.34 4.69 0.28
CA GLN A 53 2.31 5.74 0.34
C GLN A 53 1.60 5.75 1.69
N ILE A 54 1.53 4.60 2.38
CA ILE A 54 1.01 4.49 3.76
C ILE A 54 2.14 4.42 4.81
N GLY A 55 3.37 4.75 4.41
CA GLY A 55 4.53 4.82 5.30
C GLY A 55 5.22 3.48 5.59
N ILE A 56 4.99 2.45 4.78
CA ILE A 56 5.61 1.12 4.95
C ILE A 56 6.62 0.86 3.84
N ILE A 57 7.89 0.70 4.22
CA ILE A 57 9.01 0.45 3.28
C ILE A 57 9.15 -1.05 3.00
N LYS A 58 8.14 -1.61 2.33
CA LYS A 58 8.11 -2.99 1.82
C LYS A 58 7.70 -3.00 0.35
N ARG A 59 8.16 -4.00 -0.41
CA ARG A 59 7.79 -4.20 -1.82
C ARG A 59 6.42 -4.88 -1.89
N LEU A 60 5.38 -4.11 -1.64
CA LEU A 60 3.98 -4.55 -1.70
C LEU A 60 3.18 -3.48 -2.46
N VAL A 61 2.27 -3.96 -3.31
CA VAL A 61 1.36 -3.13 -4.10
C VAL A 61 0.01 -3.84 -4.19
N VAL A 62 -1.07 -3.07 -4.23
CA VAL A 62 -2.41 -3.52 -4.62
C VAL A 62 -2.84 -2.72 -5.83
N ILE A 63 -3.53 -3.37 -6.77
CA ILE A 63 -3.99 -2.76 -8.02
C ILE A 63 -5.35 -3.36 -8.36
N ASP A 64 -6.31 -2.49 -8.67
CA ASP A 64 -7.60 -2.86 -9.24
C ASP A 64 -7.99 -1.84 -10.32
N VAL A 65 -8.16 -2.33 -11.54
CA VAL A 65 -8.53 -1.52 -12.72
C VAL A 65 -9.99 -1.71 -13.13
N GLY A 66 -10.83 -2.24 -12.24
CA GLY A 66 -12.26 -2.47 -12.46
C GLY A 66 -12.64 -3.91 -12.82
N THR A 67 -11.65 -4.81 -12.88
CA THR A 67 -11.86 -6.26 -13.04
C THR A 67 -11.80 -7.02 -11.71
N GLY A 68 -11.66 -6.29 -10.59
CA GLY A 68 -11.35 -6.84 -9.28
C GLY A 68 -9.85 -6.79 -8.99
N ILE A 69 -9.50 -6.95 -7.71
CA ILE A 69 -8.10 -6.95 -7.24
C ILE A 69 -7.30 -8.00 -8.00
N LEU A 70 -6.14 -7.60 -8.51
CA LEU A 70 -5.17 -8.55 -9.06
C LEU A 70 -4.62 -9.46 -7.94
N PRO A 71 -4.75 -10.80 -8.07
CA PRO A 71 -4.33 -11.75 -7.05
C PRO A 71 -2.81 -11.85 -6.88
#